data_AF-A0A8C2VN21-F1
#
_entry.id   AF-A0A8C2VN21-F1
#
_cell.length_a   1.000
_cell.length_b   1.000
_cell.length_c   1.000
_cell.angle_alpha   90.00
_cell.angle_beta   90.00
_cell.angle_gamma   90.00
#
_symmetry.space_group_name_H-M   'P 1'
#
loop_
_entity.id
_entity.type
_entity.pdbx_description
1 polymer ?
#
loop_
_entity_poly.entity_id
_entity_poly.type
_entity_poly.pdbx_seq_one_letter_code
_entity_poly.pdbx_strand_id
1 'polypeptide(L)'
;MLLIALLTTSLVFGELVHPNPNPPQQPPLRRYLRCYRCLFETKELGCLLGSDICLMPEGSSCITLHIRNASGSDIMVSDCRRREQMDDCTDTRPAPVFGFWIFSHCCFMNFCNDPHNRESYLQ
;
A
#
# COMPACT_ATOMS: atom_id res chain seq x y z
N MET A 1 59.88 41.37 5.01
CA MET A 1 59.83 40.63 3.73
C MET A 1 59.94 39.11 3.96
N LEU A 2 59.18 38.54 4.90
CA LEU A 2 59.16 37.08 5.15
C LEU A 2 57.76 36.58 5.59
N LEU A 3 56.74 37.45 5.49
CA LEU A 3 55.35 37.17 5.91
C LEU A 3 54.37 37.09 4.74
N ILE A 4 54.83 37.33 3.50
CA ILE A 4 54.00 37.24 2.28
C ILE A 4 54.18 35.87 1.60
N ALA A 5 55.22 35.11 1.94
CA ALA A 5 55.53 33.81 1.32
C ALA A 5 54.75 32.62 1.91
N LEU A 6 53.93 32.81 2.95
CA LEU A 6 53.24 31.72 3.67
C LEU A 6 51.73 31.64 3.39
N LEU A 7 51.18 32.49 2.52
CA LEU A 7 49.73 32.53 2.24
C LEU A 7 49.32 31.91 0.89
N THR A 8 50.23 31.26 0.16
CA THR A 8 49.89 30.68 -1.16
C THR A 8 49.91 29.15 -1.21
N THR A 9 50.20 28.46 -0.10
CA THR A 9 50.24 26.98 -0.05
C THR A 9 48.95 26.33 0.42
N SER A 10 47.80 26.96 0.16
CA SER A 10 46.48 26.33 0.32
C SER A 10 45.79 26.21 -1.04
N LEU A 11 46.49 25.65 -2.03
CA LEU A 11 45.87 25.13 -3.25
C LEU A 11 45.18 23.81 -2.89
N VAL A 12 43.96 23.94 -2.33
CA VAL A 12 43.00 22.84 -2.29
C VAL A 12 42.69 22.53 -3.75
N PHE A 13 43.18 21.37 -4.22
CA PHE A 13 42.76 20.78 -5.49
C PHE A 13 41.28 20.40 -5.36
N GLY A 14 40.40 21.38 -5.56
CA GLY A 14 38.99 21.14 -5.79
C GLY A 14 38.86 20.50 -7.16
N GLU A 15 38.45 19.24 -7.18
CA GLU A 15 38.02 18.57 -8.40
C GLU A 15 36.90 19.42 -9.02
N LEU A 16 37.17 20.00 -10.18
CA LEU A 16 36.17 20.73 -10.96
C LEU A 16 35.16 19.71 -11.50
N VAL A 17 34.22 19.31 -10.65
CA VAL A 17 33.01 18.62 -11.08
C VAL A 17 32.31 19.60 -12.02
N HIS A 18 32.37 19.30 -13.32
CA HIS A 18 31.56 19.98 -14.32
C HIS A 18 30.11 19.97 -13.84
N PRO A 19 29.43 21.13 -13.73
CA PRO A 19 28.01 21.15 -13.47
C PRO A 19 27.35 20.39 -14.62
N ASN A 20 26.85 19.18 -14.33
CA ASN A 20 25.99 18.48 -15.28
C ASN A 20 24.79 19.42 -15.52
N PRO A 21 24.57 19.91 -16.76
CA PRO A 21 23.47 20.84 -17.03
C PRO A 21 22.10 20.18 -16.88
N ASN A 22 22.05 18.86 -16.66
CA ASN A 22 20.82 18.17 -16.36
C ASN A 22 20.44 18.35 -14.88
N PRO A 23 19.20 18.77 -14.58
CA PRO A 23 18.68 18.74 -13.21
C PRO A 23 18.93 17.35 -12.61
N PRO A 24 19.18 17.24 -11.29
CA PRO A 24 19.13 15.95 -10.63
C PRO A 24 17.84 15.24 -11.06
N GLN A 25 17.94 14.09 -11.72
CA GLN A 25 16.76 13.32 -12.08
C GLN A 25 15.97 13.13 -10.79
N GLN A 26 14.75 13.67 -10.76
CA GLN A 26 13.87 13.46 -9.62
C GLN A 26 13.78 11.94 -9.41
N PRO A 27 13.96 11.45 -8.17
CA PRO A 27 13.72 10.05 -7.88
C PRO A 27 12.37 9.66 -8.49
N PRO A 28 12.26 8.53 -9.20
CA PRO A 28 10.99 8.13 -9.80
C PRO A 28 9.90 8.22 -8.74
N LEU A 29 8.84 8.97 -9.05
CA LEU A 29 7.67 9.11 -8.19
C LEU A 29 7.24 7.70 -7.80
N ARG A 30 7.42 7.34 -6.52
CA ARG A 30 7.00 6.02 -6.03
C ARG A 30 5.50 5.92 -6.26
N ARG A 31 5.11 5.03 -7.17
CA ARG A 31 3.70 4.74 -7.41
C ARG A 31 3.21 3.91 -6.24
N TYR A 32 2.17 4.41 -5.58
CA TYR A 32 1.51 3.71 -4.50
C TYR A 32 0.15 3.22 -4.97
N LEU A 33 -0.18 1.99 -4.61
CA LEU A 33 -1.54 1.47 -4.63
C LEU A 33 -2.28 2.05 -3.44
N ARG A 34 -3.47 2.58 -3.69
CA ARG A 34 -4.40 3.08 -2.66
C ARG A 34 -5.54 2.09 -2.51
N CYS A 35 -5.80 1.63 -1.30
CA CYS A 35 -6.92 0.72 -1.04
C CYS A 35 -7.83 1.30 0.02
N TYR A 36 -9.11 0.95 -0.09
CA TYR A 36 -10.09 1.22 0.95
C TYR A 36 -9.78 0.34 2.17
N ARG A 37 -9.75 0.93 3.36
CA ARG A 37 -9.50 0.24 4.63
C ARG A 37 -10.73 0.35 5.53
N CYS A 38 -11.28 -0.78 5.93
CA CYS A 38 -12.30 -0.87 6.96
C CYS A 38 -12.16 -2.18 7.73
N LEU A 39 -12.11 -2.11 9.06
CA LEU A 39 -11.92 -3.29 9.90
C LEU A 39 -13.23 -4.01 10.25
N PHE A 40 -14.37 -3.35 10.07
CA PHE A 40 -15.67 -3.95 10.35
C PHE A 40 -16.76 -3.31 9.48
N GLU A 41 -17.05 -3.96 8.36
CA GLU A 41 -18.04 -3.53 7.37
C GLU A 41 -19.18 -4.55 7.26
N THR A 42 -20.43 -4.07 7.17
CA THR A 42 -21.58 -4.90 6.77
C THR A 42 -22.25 -4.30 5.55
N LYS A 43 -23.02 -5.10 4.80
CA LYS A 43 -23.72 -4.60 3.61
C LYS A 43 -24.77 -3.54 3.96
N GLU A 44 -25.38 -3.64 5.12
CA GLU A 44 -26.51 -2.80 5.54
C GLU A 44 -26.05 -1.48 6.17
N LEU A 45 -24.97 -1.51 6.96
CA LEU A 45 -24.53 -0.36 7.75
C LEU A 45 -23.23 0.26 7.23
N GLY A 46 -22.59 -0.36 6.25
CA GLY A 46 -21.27 0.05 5.79
C GLY A 46 -20.21 -0.14 6.87
N CYS A 47 -19.21 0.73 6.89
CA CYS A 47 -18.08 0.63 7.81
C CYS A 47 -18.41 1.19 9.20
N LEU A 48 -18.53 0.32 10.19
CA LEU A 48 -18.96 0.65 11.55
C LEU A 48 -17.88 1.27 12.42
N LEU A 49 -16.61 0.98 12.14
CA LEU A 49 -15.47 1.47 12.93
C LEU A 49 -14.71 2.63 12.26
N GLY A 50 -15.34 3.25 11.25
CA GLY A 50 -14.72 4.27 10.42
C GLY A 50 -13.78 3.67 9.37
N SER A 51 -13.76 4.29 8.19
CA SER A 51 -12.91 3.90 7.08
C SER A 51 -11.70 4.81 6.93
N ASP A 52 -10.63 4.28 6.38
CA ASP A 52 -9.41 5.01 6.03
C ASP A 52 -8.86 4.53 4.68
N ILE A 53 -7.73 5.07 4.26
CA ILE A 53 -7.00 4.69 3.06
C ILE A 53 -5.64 4.15 3.48
N CYS A 54 -5.33 2.92 3.06
CA CYS A 54 -3.98 2.40 3.18
C CYS A 54 -3.21 2.54 1.86
N LEU A 55 -1.89 2.74 1.98
CA LEU A 55 -0.98 2.95 0.86
C LEU A 55 0.06 1.85 0.82
N MET A 56 0.33 1.32 -0.38
CA MET A 56 1.29 0.23 -0.58
C MET A 56 2.16 0.43 -1.81
N PRO A 57 3.41 -0.08 -1.83
CA PRO A 57 4.24 -0.01 -3.01
C PRO A 57 3.66 -0.86 -4.15
N GLU A 58 4.06 -0.53 -5.38
CA GLU A 58 3.75 -1.29 -6.58
C GLU A 58 4.06 -2.79 -6.43
N GLY A 59 3.20 -3.63 -7.00
CA GLY A 59 3.25 -5.09 -6.84
C GLY A 59 2.52 -5.63 -5.60
N SER A 60 1.96 -4.74 -4.76
CA SER A 60 1.02 -5.08 -3.69
C SER A 60 -0.41 -5.21 -4.21
N SER A 61 -1.36 -5.59 -3.34
CA SER A 61 -2.79 -5.67 -3.69
C SER A 61 -3.67 -5.00 -2.62
N CYS A 62 -4.91 -4.72 -2.99
CA CYS A 62 -5.99 -4.51 -2.05
C CYS A 62 -6.62 -5.85 -1.73
N ILE A 63 -7.10 -6.03 -0.51
CA ILE A 63 -7.76 -7.26 -0.06
C ILE A 63 -9.11 -6.92 0.59
N THR A 64 -10.09 -7.80 0.36
CA THR A 64 -11.35 -7.89 1.09
C THR A 64 -11.46 -9.30 1.64
N LEU A 65 -11.64 -9.44 2.95
CA LEU A 65 -11.96 -10.69 3.62
C LEU A 65 -13.47 -10.74 3.87
N HIS A 66 -14.13 -11.78 3.40
CA HIS A 66 -15.53 -12.08 3.68
C HIS A 66 -15.62 -13.13 4.77
N ILE A 67 -16.22 -12.77 5.90
CA ILE A 67 -16.43 -13.64 7.05
C ILE A 67 -17.90 -14.03 7.04
N ARG A 68 -18.18 -15.26 6.62
CA ARG A 68 -19.54 -15.76 6.40
C ARG A 68 -19.87 -16.93 7.30
N ASN A 69 -21.12 -17.00 7.75
CA ASN A 69 -21.68 -18.18 8.40
C ASN A 69 -22.73 -18.88 7.52
N ALA A 70 -23.27 -19.99 7.99
CA ALA A 70 -24.30 -20.75 7.28
C ALA A 70 -25.62 -19.99 7.06
N SER A 71 -25.90 -18.95 7.87
CA SER A 71 -27.09 -18.10 7.68
C SER A 71 -26.90 -16.99 6.65
N GLY A 72 -25.71 -16.87 6.05
CA GLY A 72 -25.41 -15.86 5.03
C GLY A 72 -25.08 -14.47 5.59
N SER A 73 -24.84 -14.34 6.90
CA SER A 73 -24.31 -13.10 7.47
C SER A 73 -22.89 -12.87 6.93
N ASP A 74 -22.65 -11.72 6.31
CA ASP A 74 -21.37 -11.38 5.68
C ASP A 74 -20.77 -10.16 6.37
N ILE A 75 -19.73 -10.39 7.18
CA ILE A 75 -18.90 -9.32 7.74
C ILE A 75 -17.69 -9.19 6.82
N MET A 76 -17.40 -7.97 6.39
CA MET A 76 -16.28 -7.68 5.50
C MET A 76 -15.17 -6.93 6.24
N VAL A 77 -13.93 -7.27 5.91
CA VAL A 77 -12.72 -6.57 6.33
C VAL A 77 -11.93 -6.20 5.08
N SER A 78 -11.67 -4.91 4.89
CA SER A 78 -10.94 -4.40 3.73
C SER A 78 -9.65 -3.75 4.17
N ASP A 79 -8.55 -4.07 3.49
CA ASP A 79 -7.24 -3.51 3.79
C ASP A 79 -6.30 -3.61 2.57
N CYS A 80 -5.05 -3.26 2.79
CA CYS A 80 -3.94 -3.48 1.89
C CYS A 80 -3.27 -4.82 2.17
N ARG A 81 -2.72 -5.44 1.11
CA ARG A 81 -1.92 -6.66 1.22
C ARG A 81 -0.55 -6.48 0.58
N ARG A 82 0.48 -6.82 1.35
CA ARG A 82 1.88 -6.79 0.90
C ARG A 82 2.14 -7.84 -0.16
N ARG A 83 3.09 -7.55 -1.05
CA ARG A 83 3.55 -8.48 -2.08
C ARG A 83 4.00 -9.83 -1.50
N GLU A 84 4.70 -9.81 -0.37
CA GLU A 84 5.23 -11.01 0.29
C GLU A 84 4.13 -11.87 0.93
N GLN A 85 2.89 -11.35 0.99
CA GLN A 85 1.76 -11.99 1.64
C GLN A 85 0.61 -12.26 0.66
N MET A 86 0.93 -12.39 -0.62
CA MET A 86 -0.06 -12.55 -1.68
C MET A 86 -0.75 -13.92 -1.66
N ASP A 87 -0.15 -14.92 -0.99
CA ASP A 87 -0.74 -16.25 -0.84
C ASP A 87 -2.12 -16.20 -0.15
N ASP A 88 -2.34 -15.23 0.75
CA ASP A 88 -3.64 -15.01 1.39
C ASP A 88 -4.77 -14.68 0.40
N CYS A 89 -4.46 -14.24 -0.83
CA CYS A 89 -5.44 -13.79 -1.81
C CYS A 89 -6.27 -14.92 -2.45
N THR A 90 -5.83 -16.17 -2.32
CA THR A 90 -6.53 -17.35 -2.85
C THR A 90 -7.09 -18.25 -1.76
N ASP A 91 -6.93 -17.85 -0.49
CA ASP A 91 -7.27 -18.70 0.64
C ASP A 91 -8.75 -18.63 0.98
N THR A 92 -9.36 -19.81 1.07
CA THR A 92 -10.58 -20.03 1.87
C THR A 92 -10.18 -20.84 3.10
N ARG A 93 -10.47 -20.32 4.29
CA ARG A 93 -10.10 -20.98 5.55
C ARG A 93 -11.21 -20.90 6.59
N PRO A 94 -11.31 -21.88 7.51
CA PRO A 94 -12.22 -21.75 8.65
C PRO A 94 -11.82 -20.53 9.48
N ALA A 95 -12.82 -19.79 9.97
CA ALA A 95 -12.56 -18.73 10.92
C ALA A 95 -12.21 -19.32 12.30
N PRO A 96 -11.55 -18.55 13.19
CA PRO A 96 -11.34 -18.95 14.59
C PRO A 96 -12.65 -19.11 15.39
N VAL A 97 -13.79 -18.70 14.82
CA VAL A 97 -15.12 -18.80 15.41
C VAL A 97 -15.88 -19.94 14.73
N PHE A 98 -16.42 -20.86 15.53
CA PHE A 98 -17.14 -22.03 15.02
C PHE A 98 -18.32 -21.66 14.12
N GLY A 99 -18.44 -22.34 12.98
CA GLY A 99 -19.53 -22.11 12.01
C GLY A 99 -19.32 -20.93 11.06
N PHE A 100 -18.12 -20.34 11.05
CA PHE A 100 -17.74 -19.26 10.14
C PHE A 100 -16.58 -19.67 9.22
N TRP A 101 -16.59 -19.12 8.01
CA TRP A 101 -15.55 -19.25 6.99
C TRP A 101 -15.04 -17.87 6.58
N ILE A 102 -13.76 -17.81 6.22
CA ILE A 102 -13.11 -16.62 5.69
C ILE A 102 -12.76 -16.88 4.23
N PHE A 103 -13.22 -16.00 3.35
CA PHE A 103 -12.88 -15.98 1.93
C PHE A 103 -12.12 -14.70 1.63
N SER A 104 -10.95 -14.83 1.03
CA SER A 104 -10.17 -13.67 0.59
C SER A 104 -10.46 -13.33 -0.87
N HIS A 105 -10.55 -12.04 -1.17
CA HIS A 105 -10.57 -11.52 -2.53
C HIS A 105 -9.57 -10.38 -2.66
N CYS A 106 -8.64 -10.51 -3.61
CA CYS A 106 -7.66 -9.46 -3.88
C CYS A 106 -7.85 -8.83 -5.25
N CYS A 107 -7.45 -7.57 -5.36
CA CYS A 107 -7.47 -6.81 -6.59
C CYS A 107 -6.32 -5.78 -6.62
N PHE A 108 -5.93 -5.32 -7.81
CA PHE A 108 -4.62 -4.67 -8.03
C PHE A 108 -4.71 -3.21 -8.53
N MET A 109 -5.90 -2.63 -8.51
CA MET A 109 -6.15 -1.26 -8.97
C MET A 109 -6.51 -0.35 -7.79
N ASN A 110 -6.25 0.95 -7.91
CA ASN A 110 -6.61 1.90 -6.86
C ASN A 110 -8.10 1.80 -6.51
N PHE A 111 -8.39 1.65 -5.21
CA PHE A 111 -9.73 1.57 -4.65
C PHE A 111 -10.60 0.45 -5.24
N CYS A 112 -10.02 -0.59 -5.83
CA CYS A 112 -10.78 -1.72 -6.36
C CYS A 112 -11.57 -2.48 -5.29
N ASN A 113 -11.14 -2.37 -4.03
CA ASN A 113 -11.85 -2.90 -2.87
C ASN A 113 -12.72 -1.84 -2.17
N ASP A 114 -13.05 -0.72 -2.81
CA ASP A 114 -14.07 0.20 -2.28
C ASP A 114 -15.47 -0.44 -2.39
N PRO A 115 -16.35 -0.32 -1.38
CA PRO A 115 -17.69 -0.91 -1.41
C PRO A 115 -18.48 -0.65 -2.71
N HIS A 116 -18.40 0.55 -3.27
CA HIS A 116 -19.10 0.91 -4.52
C HIS A 116 -18.55 0.17 -5.75
N ASN A 117 -17.32 -0.34 -5.66
CA ASN A 117 -16.65 -1.06 -6.75
C ASN A 117 -16.77 -2.59 -6.62
N ARG A 118 -17.28 -3.11 -5.48
CA ARG A 118 -17.35 -4.56 -5.21
C ARG A 118 -18.57 -5.26 -5.78
N GLU A 119 -19.55 -4.52 -6.31
CA GLU A 119 -20.81 -5.09 -6.81
C GLU A 119 -20.60 -6.18 -7.87
N SER A 120 -19.49 -6.11 -8.61
CA SER A 120 -19.15 -7.04 -9.70
C SER A 120 -18.76 -8.46 -9.27
N TYR A 121 -18.32 -8.69 -8.03
CA TYR A 121 -17.87 -10.01 -7.55
C TYR A 121 -18.58 -10.49 -6.27
N LEU A 122 -19.54 -9.71 -5.79
CA LEU A 122 -20.40 -10.06 -4.65
C LEU A 122 -21.68 -10.84 -5.07
N GLN A 123 -21.83 -11.16 -6.36
CA GLN A 123 -22.94 -11.91 -6.95
C GLN A 123 -22.88 -13.40 -6.64
#